data_AF-A0A1H4BE38-F1
#
_entry.id   AF-A0A1H4BE38-F1
#
_cell.length_a   1.000
_cell.length_b   1.000
_cell.length_c   1.000
_cell.angle_alpha   90.00
_cell.angle_beta   90.00
_cell.angle_gamma   90.00
#
_symmetry.space_group_name_H-M   'P 1'
#
loop_
_entity.id
_entity.type
_entity.pdbx_description
1 polymer ?
#
loop_
_entity_poly.entity_id
_entity_poly.type
_entity_poly.pdbx_seq_one_letter_code
_entity_poly.pdbx_strand_id
1 'polypeptide(L)'
;MEYFKKLLGLLKTEREEDQNAYLKLTESSSVAERRANGLTWYPIAIRGSEMSRGDYVTVELERTSHQDISHQLRFGAAAVLFSNHDPKNDRLEGVIAHQSANKLKITLRTDELPDWARDGKLGVDVLFDNNSYDEMQNALKTADVRLGQKEEGHLVRILTGASKPSFDHTIFTYAIPQLNTMQQLAVDRILSASELAIVHGPPGTGKTTTLVQAIKALIKKDHQQILVVAPSNTAVDLLSEKLADEGLNVLRVGNPARVSERLMSLTLDNKMAGHHSMKELKDLKKQGSEYKKMAHKYKRNFGKAEQEQRKALFNEAYKIMKEVGNTEQYIIDDLLAKAQVITATLVGANHYTVRGREYHTVVVDEAGQALEPACWIPLLKAKKVVFAGDHCQLSPTVKSTAAARNGLSRTLLEKSVALHPEAVVLLEEQYRMNEKIMGYSSRVFYEDKLKAHPSVAQRVLFPEDAPLAFIDTAGCGFDEKNEGTSSTNPEEAVFLLKHLTQLVAQLGPHYPLEQFPLIAIISPYKQQVYLLKELLLNAPELQAYQEKISVNTIDSFQGQERDIVYISLTRSNAEGVIGFLSDIRRMNVAMTRAKKKLVVIGDSATLSRSQFYSDFISYAEENNAWQSAWEFMET
;
A
#
# COMPACT_ATOMS: atom_id res chain seq x y z
N MET A 1 -3.21 19.87 26.17
CA MET A 1 -2.44 18.61 26.20
C MET A 1 -1.37 18.67 25.12
N GLU A 2 -0.22 18.01 25.31
CA GLU A 2 0.94 18.12 24.41
C GLU A 2 0.93 17.11 23.25
N TYR A 3 0.00 16.14 23.25
CA TYR A 3 -0.04 15.00 22.33
C TYR A 3 -0.06 15.40 20.84
N PHE A 4 -1.10 16.12 20.40
CA PHE A 4 -1.25 16.50 19.00
C PHE A 4 -0.22 17.55 18.55
N LYS A 5 0.23 18.42 19.48
CA LYS A 5 1.31 19.37 19.22
C LYS A 5 2.63 18.67 18.93
N LYS A 6 2.99 17.65 19.73
CA LYS A 6 4.18 16.82 19.48
C LYS A 6 4.10 16.14 18.11
N LEU A 7 2.95 15.52 17.81
CA LEU A 7 2.77 14.79 16.56
C LEU A 7 2.81 15.71 15.31
N LEU A 8 2.25 16.92 15.40
CA LEU A 8 2.38 17.96 14.38
C LEU A 8 3.84 18.35 14.15
N GLY A 9 4.63 18.50 15.22
CA GLY A 9 6.07 18.77 15.13
C GLY A 9 6.83 17.67 14.39
N LEU A 10 6.57 16.40 14.74
CA LEU A 10 7.19 15.25 14.08
C LEU A 10 6.81 15.16 12.60
N LEU A 11 5.55 15.41 12.27
CA LEU A 11 5.06 15.40 10.89
C LEU A 11 5.69 16.53 10.07
N LYS A 12 5.95 17.69 10.69
CA LYS A 12 6.66 18.80 10.04
C LYS A 12 8.10 18.42 9.71
N THR A 13 8.83 17.83 10.66
CA THR A 13 10.20 17.34 10.43
C THR A 13 10.24 16.27 9.33
N GLU A 14 9.27 15.36 9.30
CA GLU A 14 9.15 14.36 8.23
C GLU A 14 8.90 15.01 6.86
N ARG A 15 8.00 16.00 6.79
CA ARG A 15 7.71 16.73 5.54
C ARG A 15 8.94 17.45 5.02
N GLU A 16 9.68 18.12 5.89
CA GLU A 16 10.90 18.85 5.52
C GLU A 16 11.99 17.90 4.98
N GLU A 17 12.21 16.77 5.65
CA GLU A 17 13.19 15.77 5.19
C GLU A 17 12.78 15.16 3.84
N ASP A 18 11.51 14.80 3.68
CA ASP A 18 10.99 14.25 2.43
C ASP A 18 11.10 15.26 1.28
N GLN A 19 10.71 16.51 1.53
CA GLN A 19 10.82 17.59 0.54
C GLN A 19 12.27 17.82 0.14
N ASN A 20 13.21 17.84 1.10
CA ASN A 20 14.63 17.99 0.82
C ASN A 20 15.20 16.81 0.02
N ALA A 21 14.80 15.58 0.34
CA ALA A 21 15.19 14.40 -0.42
C ALA A 21 14.67 14.45 -1.86
N TYR A 22 13.40 14.83 -2.04
CA TYR A 22 12.80 15.04 -3.35
C TYR A 22 13.54 16.12 -4.14
N LEU A 23 13.81 17.29 -3.55
CA LEU A 23 14.53 18.39 -4.21
C LEU A 23 15.92 17.95 -4.68
N LYS A 24 16.69 17.25 -3.82
CA LYS A 24 17.99 16.67 -4.18
C LYS A 24 17.88 15.74 -5.40
N LEU A 25 16.86 14.88 -5.46
CA LEU A 25 16.60 13.97 -6.58
C LEU A 25 16.08 14.66 -7.85
N THR A 26 15.49 15.86 -7.76
CA THR A 26 14.91 16.53 -8.94
C THR A 26 15.74 17.66 -9.51
N GLU A 27 16.50 18.38 -8.68
CA GLU A 27 17.30 19.54 -9.13
C GLU A 27 18.66 19.13 -9.69
N SER A 28 19.25 18.07 -9.16
CA SER A 28 20.58 17.60 -9.57
C SER A 28 20.55 16.54 -10.67
N SER A 29 19.37 15.97 -10.95
CA SER A 29 19.25 14.78 -11.79
C SER A 29 18.78 15.07 -13.20
N SER A 30 19.39 14.39 -14.18
CA SER A 30 18.97 14.47 -15.58
C SER A 30 17.56 13.89 -15.79
N VAL A 31 16.88 14.25 -16.88
CA VAL A 31 15.58 13.64 -17.23
C VAL A 31 15.67 12.11 -17.34
N ALA A 32 16.82 11.59 -17.78
CA ALA A 32 17.07 10.15 -17.86
C ALA A 32 17.14 9.50 -16.47
N GLU A 33 17.83 10.13 -15.52
CA GLU A 33 17.91 9.66 -14.13
C GLU A 33 16.56 9.75 -13.41
N ARG A 34 15.84 10.87 -13.57
CA ARG A 34 14.49 11.01 -12.99
C ARG A 34 13.53 9.96 -13.54
N ARG A 35 13.62 9.63 -14.83
CA ARG A 35 12.88 8.53 -15.45
C ARG A 35 13.30 7.17 -14.87
N ALA A 36 14.60 6.89 -14.74
CA ALA A 36 15.09 5.64 -14.14
C ALA A 36 14.62 5.47 -12.68
N ASN A 37 14.52 6.57 -11.93
CA ASN A 37 13.97 6.61 -10.58
C ASN A 37 12.41 6.61 -10.54
N GLY A 38 11.76 6.55 -11.70
CA GLY A 38 10.30 6.50 -11.81
C GLY A 38 9.58 7.82 -11.52
N LEU A 39 10.28 8.94 -11.45
CA LEU A 39 9.71 10.27 -11.17
C LEU A 39 9.14 10.95 -12.42
N THR A 40 9.54 10.49 -13.61
CA THR A 40 9.24 11.17 -14.88
C THR A 40 8.79 10.20 -15.96
N TRP A 41 7.73 10.54 -16.68
CA TRP A 41 7.46 10.00 -18.02
C TRP A 41 8.06 10.91 -19.08
N TYR A 42 9.00 10.39 -19.88
CA TYR A 42 9.62 11.12 -20.97
C TYR A 42 10.22 10.16 -22.01
N PRO A 43 10.03 10.40 -23.32
CA PRO A 43 9.10 11.34 -23.92
C PRO A 43 7.63 10.88 -23.80
N ILE A 44 6.71 11.82 -23.93
CA ILE A 44 5.26 11.58 -24.03
C ILE A 44 4.67 12.28 -25.25
N ALA A 45 3.47 11.87 -25.65
CA ALA A 45 2.67 12.52 -26.69
C ALA A 45 1.27 12.90 -26.16
N ILE A 46 0.78 14.08 -26.54
CA ILE A 46 -0.62 14.48 -26.28
C ILE A 46 -1.52 13.77 -27.31
N ARG A 47 -2.51 13.02 -26.84
CA ARG A 47 -3.49 12.30 -27.67
C ARG A 47 -4.85 12.99 -27.74
N GLY A 48 -5.15 13.84 -26.78
CA GLY A 48 -6.38 14.62 -26.76
C GLY A 48 -6.41 15.59 -25.59
N SER A 49 -7.38 16.51 -25.63
CA SER A 49 -7.70 17.36 -24.49
C SER A 49 -9.21 17.54 -24.38
N GLU A 50 -9.70 17.63 -23.15
CA GLU A 50 -11.10 17.84 -22.80
C GLU A 50 -11.18 18.87 -21.66
N MET A 51 -12.25 19.65 -21.59
CA MET A 51 -12.47 20.52 -20.43
C MET A 51 -13.04 19.71 -19.26
N SER A 52 -12.53 19.99 -18.06
CA SER A 52 -13.00 19.43 -16.81
C SER A 52 -13.76 20.46 -15.96
N ARG A 53 -14.24 20.07 -14.78
CA ARG A 53 -14.92 20.98 -13.83
C ARG A 53 -14.00 22.15 -13.46
N GLY A 54 -14.52 23.38 -13.53
CA GLY A 54 -13.84 24.60 -13.06
C GLY A 54 -12.94 25.30 -14.09
N ASP A 55 -13.27 25.21 -15.38
CA ASP A 55 -12.52 25.81 -16.50
C ASP A 55 -11.08 25.27 -16.69
N TYR A 56 -10.72 24.15 -16.04
CA TYR A 56 -9.41 23.50 -16.24
C TYR A 56 -9.40 22.53 -17.43
N VAL A 57 -8.33 22.55 -18.22
CA VAL A 57 -8.09 21.60 -19.31
C VAL A 57 -7.53 20.29 -18.77
N THR A 58 -8.15 19.17 -19.15
CA THR A 58 -7.62 17.82 -18.95
C THR A 58 -7.01 17.32 -20.24
N VAL A 59 -5.77 16.82 -20.17
CA VAL A 59 -4.98 16.41 -21.32
C VAL A 59 -4.70 14.92 -21.22
N GLU A 60 -5.04 14.18 -22.28
CA GLU A 60 -4.68 12.77 -22.43
C GLU A 60 -3.27 12.66 -23.01
N LEU A 61 -2.41 12.00 -22.26
CA LEU A 61 -1.00 11.80 -22.52
C LEU A 61 -0.72 10.31 -22.71
N GLU A 62 0.16 9.99 -23.64
CA GLU A 62 0.65 8.62 -23.85
C GLU A 62 2.17 8.58 -23.76
N ARG A 63 2.68 7.60 -23.01
CA ARG A 63 4.10 7.30 -22.92
C ARG A 63 4.57 6.56 -24.17
N THR A 64 5.43 7.20 -24.95
CA THR A 64 5.85 6.70 -26.27
C THR A 64 7.07 5.78 -26.23
N SER A 65 7.82 5.75 -25.13
CA SER A 65 8.94 4.80 -24.94
C SER A 65 9.21 4.48 -23.47
N HIS A 66 10.09 3.50 -23.23
CA HIS A 66 10.48 3.01 -21.89
C HIS A 66 9.29 2.52 -21.05
N GLN A 67 8.32 1.87 -21.69
CA GLN A 67 7.06 1.45 -21.07
C GLN A 67 7.25 0.41 -19.94
N ASP A 68 8.40 -0.24 -19.93
CA ASP A 68 8.90 -1.20 -18.96
C ASP A 68 9.37 -0.57 -17.64
N ILE A 69 9.69 0.73 -17.63
CA ILE A 69 10.18 1.40 -16.41
C ILE A 69 9.01 1.75 -15.47
N SER A 70 9.07 1.21 -14.25
CA SER A 70 8.13 1.52 -13.16
C SER A 70 8.15 3.01 -12.77
N HIS A 71 7.02 3.56 -12.36
CA HIS A 71 6.88 4.98 -12.07
C HIS A 71 5.99 5.27 -10.86
N GLN A 72 6.08 6.51 -10.36
CA GLN A 72 5.33 7.01 -9.20
C GLN A 72 4.11 7.86 -9.59
N LEU A 73 3.92 8.15 -10.89
CA LEU A 73 2.75 8.84 -11.43
C LEU A 73 1.50 8.01 -11.14
N ARG A 74 0.65 8.54 -10.27
CA ARG A 74 -0.59 7.91 -9.78
C ARG A 74 -1.71 8.92 -9.79
N PHE A 75 -2.95 8.44 -9.80
CA PHE A 75 -4.11 9.30 -9.62
C PHE A 75 -4.00 10.18 -8.37
N GLY A 76 -4.44 11.43 -8.51
CA GLY A 76 -4.41 12.44 -7.45
C GLY A 76 -3.03 13.02 -7.18
N ALA A 77 -1.96 12.45 -7.74
CA ALA A 77 -0.63 13.04 -7.59
C ALA A 77 -0.56 14.36 -8.35
N ALA A 78 0.00 15.37 -7.68
CA ALA A 78 0.40 16.60 -8.32
C ALA A 78 1.52 16.28 -9.32
N ALA A 79 1.46 16.88 -10.50
CA ALA A 79 2.40 16.62 -11.57
C ALA A 79 2.61 17.89 -12.40
N VAL A 80 3.72 17.92 -13.13
CA VAL A 80 4.06 19.03 -14.04
C VAL A 80 4.26 18.48 -15.44
N LEU A 81 3.48 18.99 -16.39
CA LEU A 81 3.77 18.86 -17.81
C LEU A 81 4.91 19.82 -18.15
N PHE A 82 5.97 19.35 -18.79
CA PHE A 82 7.09 20.18 -19.21
C PHE A 82 7.51 19.91 -20.67
N SER A 83 8.15 20.89 -21.31
CA SER A 83 8.88 20.71 -22.57
C SER A 83 10.38 20.67 -22.33
N ASN A 84 11.10 19.89 -23.15
CA ASN A 84 12.57 19.91 -23.14
C ASN A 84 13.16 21.13 -23.89
N HIS A 85 12.34 21.93 -24.57
CA HIS A 85 12.78 23.11 -25.31
C HIS A 85 13.26 24.21 -24.35
N ASP A 86 12.44 24.60 -23.38
CA ASP A 86 12.86 25.38 -22.20
C ASP A 86 12.39 24.68 -20.90
N PRO A 87 13.17 23.72 -20.36
CA PRO A 87 12.77 22.93 -19.19
C PRO A 87 12.54 23.74 -17.91
N LYS A 88 13.02 25.00 -17.86
CA LYS A 88 12.84 25.86 -16.68
C LYS A 88 11.52 26.61 -16.72
N ASN A 89 11.12 27.11 -17.90
CA ASN A 89 9.94 27.98 -18.03
C ASN A 89 8.74 27.28 -18.67
N ASP A 90 8.95 26.29 -19.55
CA ASP A 90 7.88 25.55 -20.23
C ASP A 90 7.34 24.45 -19.31
N ARG A 91 6.63 24.88 -18.26
CA ARG A 91 6.12 24.01 -17.20
C ARG A 91 4.69 24.39 -16.83
N LEU A 92 3.86 23.39 -16.62
CA LEU A 92 2.47 23.58 -16.24
C LEU A 92 2.03 22.56 -15.21
N GLU A 93 1.64 23.04 -14.04
CA GLU A 93 1.14 22.20 -12.95
C GLU A 93 -0.25 21.65 -13.23
N GLY A 94 -0.46 20.42 -12.79
CA GLY A 94 -1.76 19.76 -12.82
C GLY A 94 -1.85 18.64 -11.79
N VAL A 95 -2.99 17.98 -11.80
CA VAL A 95 -3.27 16.79 -10.99
C VAL A 95 -3.63 15.65 -11.92
N ILE A 96 -3.05 14.47 -11.67
CA ILE A 96 -3.33 13.28 -12.47
C ILE A 96 -4.75 12.82 -12.18
N ALA A 97 -5.65 12.97 -13.16
CA ALA A 97 -7.05 12.60 -13.07
C ALA A 97 -7.30 11.12 -13.42
N HIS A 98 -6.40 10.50 -14.17
CA HIS A 98 -6.47 9.08 -14.47
C HIS A 98 -5.09 8.56 -14.91
N GLN A 99 -4.77 7.32 -14.58
CA GLN A 99 -3.59 6.64 -15.12
C GLN A 99 -3.97 5.18 -15.38
N SER A 100 -3.63 4.71 -16.57
CA SER A 100 -3.86 3.33 -17.00
C SER A 100 -2.78 2.91 -17.99
N ALA A 101 -1.97 1.92 -17.60
CA ALA A 101 -0.84 1.44 -18.38
C ALA A 101 0.04 2.60 -18.90
N ASN A 102 0.10 2.79 -20.22
CA ASN A 102 0.90 3.82 -20.89
C ASN A 102 0.15 5.14 -21.12
N LYS A 103 -1.10 5.25 -20.65
CA LYS A 103 -1.92 6.45 -20.80
C LYS A 103 -2.14 7.13 -19.46
N LEU A 104 -2.18 8.45 -19.49
CA LEU A 104 -2.39 9.28 -18.32
C LEU A 104 -3.25 10.49 -18.71
N LYS A 105 -4.22 10.85 -17.88
CA LYS A 105 -4.94 12.11 -17.98
C LYS A 105 -4.46 13.05 -16.88
N ILE A 106 -4.02 14.24 -17.24
CA ILE A 106 -3.64 15.30 -16.30
C ILE A 106 -4.58 16.48 -16.45
N THR A 107 -5.21 16.90 -15.35
CA THR A 107 -5.98 18.14 -15.27
C THR A 107 -5.03 19.28 -14.92
N LEU A 108 -4.75 20.15 -15.88
CA LEU A 108 -3.82 21.26 -15.78
C LEU A 108 -4.52 22.49 -15.20
N ARG A 109 -3.80 23.30 -14.42
CA ARG A 109 -4.32 24.53 -13.80
C ARG A 109 -4.43 25.70 -14.79
N THR A 110 -4.91 25.44 -15.99
CA THR A 110 -5.11 26.42 -17.08
C THR A 110 -6.35 26.07 -17.89
N ASP A 111 -6.89 27.03 -18.61
CA ASP A 111 -8.06 26.93 -19.48
C ASP A 111 -7.73 26.48 -20.91
N GLU A 112 -6.51 26.75 -21.38
CA GLU A 112 -6.03 26.31 -22.70
C GLU A 112 -4.60 25.77 -22.63
N LEU A 113 -4.28 24.80 -23.50
CA LEU A 113 -2.91 24.29 -23.62
C LEU A 113 -2.01 25.40 -24.18
N PRO A 114 -0.87 25.70 -23.54
CA PRO A 114 0.04 26.73 -24.01
C PRO A 114 0.71 26.33 -25.34
N ASP A 115 1.11 27.32 -26.14
CA ASP A 115 1.68 27.08 -27.48
C ASP A 115 2.92 26.18 -27.45
N TRP A 116 3.77 26.34 -26.42
CA TRP A 116 4.97 25.51 -26.21
C TRP A 116 4.66 24.03 -26.00
N ALA A 117 3.42 23.65 -25.68
CA ALA A 117 3.02 22.24 -25.58
C ALA A 117 3.07 21.52 -26.94
N ARG A 118 3.41 22.23 -28.03
CA ARG A 118 3.69 21.67 -29.35
C ARG A 118 5.18 21.67 -29.71
N ASP A 119 6.00 22.32 -28.89
CA ASP A 119 7.42 22.53 -29.14
C ASP A 119 8.26 21.52 -28.37
N GLY A 120 9.18 20.85 -29.07
CA GLY A 120 10.10 19.88 -28.48
C GLY A 120 9.45 18.55 -28.07
N LYS A 121 10.16 17.81 -27.22
CA LYS A 121 9.68 16.58 -26.58
C LYS A 121 9.13 16.93 -25.21
N LEU A 122 7.91 16.49 -24.96
CA LEU A 122 7.24 16.69 -23.68
C LEU A 122 7.60 15.59 -22.68
N GLY A 123 7.47 15.93 -21.40
CA GLY A 123 7.49 14.98 -20.30
C GLY A 123 6.52 15.38 -19.20
N VAL A 124 6.27 14.45 -18.27
CA VAL A 124 5.54 14.74 -17.04
C VAL A 124 6.36 14.29 -15.84
N ASP A 125 6.58 15.22 -14.91
CA ASP A 125 7.21 14.96 -13.61
C ASP A 125 6.16 14.82 -12.52
N VAL A 126 6.36 13.88 -11.59
CA VAL A 126 5.64 13.84 -10.31
C VAL A 126 6.14 14.98 -9.45
N LEU A 127 5.23 15.76 -8.86
CA LEU A 127 5.55 16.75 -7.83
C LEU A 127 5.54 16.12 -6.42
N PHE A 128 6.21 16.80 -5.50
CA PHE A 128 6.14 16.48 -4.07
C PHE A 128 4.69 16.46 -3.57
N ASP A 129 4.33 15.42 -2.82
CA ASP A 129 2.97 15.19 -2.32
C ASP A 129 2.65 16.06 -1.09
N ASN A 130 2.47 17.36 -1.31
CA ASN A 130 2.06 18.29 -0.25
C ASN A 130 0.67 17.95 0.32
N ASN A 131 -0.24 17.48 -0.52
CA ASN A 131 -1.64 17.28 -0.14
C ASN A 131 -1.77 16.26 0.99
N SER A 132 -1.07 15.12 0.91
CA SER A 132 -1.10 14.12 1.98
C SER A 132 -0.64 14.69 3.34
N TYR A 133 0.40 15.52 3.35
CA TYR A 133 0.85 16.20 4.57
C TYR A 133 -0.15 17.24 5.08
N ASP A 134 -0.76 18.02 4.18
CA ASP A 134 -1.76 19.02 4.56
C ASP A 134 -3.00 18.36 5.17
N GLU A 135 -3.48 17.26 4.59
CA GLU A 135 -4.59 16.47 5.11
C GLU A 135 -4.28 15.89 6.50
N MET A 136 -3.09 15.32 6.68
CA MET A 136 -2.64 14.84 7.99
C MET A 136 -2.57 15.98 9.01
N GLN A 137 -1.99 17.13 8.66
CA GLN A 137 -1.90 18.28 9.57
C GLN A 137 -3.28 18.82 9.97
N ASN A 138 -4.20 18.91 9.00
CA ASN A 138 -5.57 19.36 9.25
C ASN A 138 -6.30 18.40 10.19
N ALA A 139 -6.19 17.09 9.96
CA ALA A 139 -6.76 16.08 10.85
C ALA A 139 -6.22 16.21 12.28
N LEU A 140 -4.90 16.38 12.46
CA LEU A 140 -4.33 16.57 13.81
C LEU A 140 -4.83 17.83 14.51
N LYS A 141 -4.97 18.95 13.78
CA LYS A 141 -5.55 20.18 14.34
C LYS A 141 -7.01 20.00 14.74
N THR A 142 -7.81 19.35 13.91
CA THR A 142 -9.22 19.04 14.22
C THR A 142 -9.33 18.10 15.41
N ALA A 143 -8.47 17.07 15.51
CA ALA A 143 -8.45 16.16 16.64
C ALA A 143 -8.12 16.88 17.97
N ASP A 144 -7.16 17.82 17.95
CA ASP A 144 -6.81 18.64 19.12
C ASP A 144 -7.98 19.52 19.58
N VAL A 145 -8.73 20.11 18.63
CA VAL A 145 -9.95 20.89 18.94
C VAL A 145 -11.03 19.99 19.53
N ARG A 146 -11.30 18.82 18.92
CA ARG A 146 -12.34 17.88 19.38
C ARG A 146 -12.04 17.27 20.73
N LEU A 147 -10.76 17.10 21.08
CA LEU A 147 -10.38 16.57 22.40
C LEU A 147 -11.01 17.36 23.55
N GLY A 148 -11.18 18.68 23.38
CA GLY A 148 -11.83 19.57 24.37
C GLY A 148 -13.37 19.53 24.36
N GLN A 149 -13.99 18.86 23.39
CA GLN A 149 -15.46 18.78 23.24
C GLN A 149 -16.00 17.50 23.89
N LYS A 150 -17.15 17.58 24.57
CA LYS A 150 -17.71 16.44 25.30
C LYS A 150 -18.12 15.28 24.38
N GLU A 151 -19.02 15.51 23.43
CA GLU A 151 -19.56 14.41 22.60
C GLU A 151 -18.60 14.03 21.47
N GLU A 152 -18.21 15.01 20.64
CA GLU A 152 -17.34 14.79 19.47
C GLU A 152 -15.91 14.33 19.84
N GLY A 153 -15.47 14.58 21.08
CA GLY A 153 -14.14 14.22 21.56
C GLY A 153 -14.03 12.82 22.17
N HIS A 154 -15.12 12.06 22.28
CA HIS A 154 -15.13 10.79 23.03
C HIS A 154 -14.18 9.74 22.45
N LEU A 155 -14.27 9.46 21.15
CA LEU A 155 -13.36 8.53 20.48
C LEU A 155 -11.91 9.02 20.56
N VAL A 156 -11.67 10.33 20.44
CA VAL A 156 -10.34 10.94 20.54
C VAL A 156 -9.74 10.69 21.93
N ARG A 157 -10.51 10.86 23.00
CA ARG A 157 -10.06 10.58 24.38
C ARG A 157 -9.75 9.10 24.60
N ILE A 158 -10.52 8.19 24.03
CA ILE A 158 -10.22 6.76 24.12
C ILE A 158 -8.89 6.46 23.43
N LEU A 159 -8.74 6.88 22.16
CA LEU A 159 -7.54 6.60 21.37
C LEU A 159 -6.26 7.28 21.89
N THR A 160 -6.40 8.36 22.67
CA THR A 160 -5.28 9.04 23.33
C THR A 160 -5.04 8.55 24.77
N GLY A 161 -5.85 7.62 25.28
CA GLY A 161 -5.69 7.02 26.61
C GLY A 161 -6.32 7.80 27.77
N ALA A 162 -7.08 8.86 27.49
CA ALA A 162 -7.78 9.65 28.50
C ALA A 162 -9.09 8.98 28.99
N SER A 163 -9.59 7.95 28.29
CA SER A 163 -10.79 7.19 28.67
C SER A 163 -10.66 5.74 28.19
N LYS A 164 -11.40 4.82 28.81
CA LYS A 164 -11.43 3.40 28.41
C LYS A 164 -12.59 3.12 27.45
N PRO A 165 -12.44 2.16 26.52
CA PRO A 165 -13.56 1.72 25.70
C PRO A 165 -14.58 0.93 26.52
N SER A 166 -15.83 0.91 26.05
CA SER A 166 -16.92 0.16 26.63
C SER A 166 -17.42 -0.95 25.69
N PHE A 167 -18.06 -1.98 26.28
CA PHE A 167 -18.60 -3.13 25.55
C PHE A 167 -20.03 -3.41 26.00
N ASP A 168 -20.92 -3.62 25.04
CA ASP A 168 -22.29 -4.03 25.29
C ASP A 168 -22.41 -5.56 25.26
N HIS A 169 -22.54 -6.15 26.45
CA HIS A 169 -22.64 -7.59 26.66
C HIS A 169 -24.03 -8.17 26.37
N THR A 170 -25.02 -7.33 26.04
CA THR A 170 -26.37 -7.79 25.71
C THR A 170 -26.51 -8.23 24.24
N ILE A 171 -25.49 -7.95 23.42
CA ILE A 171 -25.49 -8.29 22.00
C ILE A 171 -25.26 -9.79 21.82
N PHE A 172 -26.30 -10.49 21.40
CA PHE A 172 -26.22 -11.88 21.00
C PHE A 172 -25.58 -12.00 19.62
N THR A 173 -24.54 -12.80 19.52
CA THR A 173 -23.88 -13.14 18.27
C THR A 173 -24.27 -14.54 17.83
N TYR A 174 -24.12 -14.82 16.54
CA TYR A 174 -24.33 -16.15 15.97
C TYR A 174 -23.00 -16.71 15.49
N ALA A 175 -22.86 -18.03 15.59
CA ALA A 175 -21.69 -18.72 15.09
C ALA A 175 -21.64 -18.62 13.56
N ILE A 176 -20.50 -18.17 13.04
CA ILE A 176 -20.22 -18.11 11.61
C ILE A 176 -19.43 -19.39 11.26
N PRO A 177 -20.01 -20.36 10.53
CA PRO A 177 -19.45 -21.71 10.41
C PRO A 177 -18.04 -21.81 9.85
N GLN A 178 -17.61 -20.82 9.07
CA GLN A 178 -16.28 -20.79 8.42
C GLN A 178 -15.18 -20.18 9.29
N LEU A 179 -15.49 -19.68 10.49
CA LEU A 179 -14.53 -19.05 11.39
C LEU A 179 -14.10 -20.02 12.50
N ASN A 180 -12.82 -19.99 12.85
CA ASN A 180 -12.35 -20.66 14.06
C ASN A 180 -12.70 -19.85 15.32
N THR A 181 -12.44 -20.42 16.49
CA THR A 181 -12.81 -19.85 17.80
C THR A 181 -12.27 -18.41 17.99
N MET A 182 -11.01 -18.15 17.65
CA MET A 182 -10.41 -16.83 17.86
C MET A 182 -10.90 -15.80 16.84
N GLN A 183 -11.19 -16.23 15.61
CA GLN A 183 -11.81 -15.38 14.60
C GLN A 183 -13.25 -15.04 14.98
N GLN A 184 -14.03 -15.99 15.50
CA GLN A 184 -15.37 -15.74 16.02
C GLN A 184 -15.33 -14.78 17.22
N LEU A 185 -14.42 -14.99 18.18
CA LEU A 185 -14.23 -14.09 19.31
C LEU A 185 -13.90 -12.65 18.86
N ALA A 186 -13.10 -12.51 17.78
CA ALA A 186 -12.79 -11.20 17.20
C ALA A 186 -14.05 -10.55 16.60
N VAL A 187 -14.88 -11.31 15.88
CA VAL A 187 -16.18 -10.82 15.39
C VAL A 187 -17.08 -10.40 16.54
N ASP A 188 -17.19 -11.21 17.59
CA ASP A 188 -18.02 -10.92 18.76
C ASP A 188 -17.57 -9.67 19.49
N ARG A 189 -16.24 -9.51 19.66
CA ARG A 189 -15.63 -8.31 20.23
C ARG A 189 -15.91 -7.07 19.40
N ILE A 190 -15.82 -7.19 18.07
CA ILE A 190 -16.16 -6.09 17.16
C ILE A 190 -17.62 -5.72 17.32
N LEU A 191 -18.54 -6.68 17.41
CA LEU A 191 -19.97 -6.40 17.54
C LEU A 191 -20.34 -5.75 18.87
N SER A 192 -19.69 -6.16 19.97
CA SER A 192 -19.96 -5.66 21.32
C SER A 192 -19.29 -4.32 21.65
N ALA A 193 -18.16 -3.98 21.00
CA ALA A 193 -17.46 -2.73 21.27
C ALA A 193 -18.32 -1.50 20.92
N SER A 194 -18.39 -0.52 21.83
CA SER A 194 -19.05 0.76 21.57
C SER A 194 -18.14 1.69 20.77
N GLU A 195 -16.84 1.77 21.10
CA GLU A 195 -15.92 2.73 20.47
C GLU A 195 -14.69 2.10 19.83
N LEU A 196 -14.08 1.07 20.43
CA LEU A 196 -12.81 0.50 19.96
C LEU A 196 -12.81 -1.02 20.02
N ALA A 197 -12.48 -1.65 18.91
CA ALA A 197 -12.08 -3.07 18.85
C ALA A 197 -10.79 -3.22 18.05
N ILE A 198 -9.95 -4.18 18.44
CA ILE A 198 -8.67 -4.43 17.80
C ILE A 198 -8.54 -5.92 17.47
N VAL A 199 -8.34 -6.22 16.19
CA VAL A 199 -7.97 -7.56 15.71
C VAL A 199 -6.47 -7.57 15.45
N HIS A 200 -5.71 -8.19 16.36
CA HIS A 200 -4.30 -8.45 16.13
C HIS A 200 -4.21 -9.73 15.29
N GLY A 201 -3.85 -9.57 14.02
CA GLY A 201 -3.80 -10.67 13.05
C GLY A 201 -2.39 -10.96 12.55
N PRO A 202 -1.65 -11.86 13.24
CA PRO A 202 -0.34 -12.37 12.80
C PRO A 202 -0.36 -13.01 11.40
N PRO A 203 0.81 -13.27 10.78
CA PRO A 203 0.90 -13.83 9.44
C PRO A 203 0.10 -15.12 9.25
N GLY A 204 -0.73 -15.16 8.20
CA GLY A 204 -1.46 -16.38 7.83
C GLY A 204 -2.68 -16.71 8.69
N THR A 205 -3.08 -15.85 9.63
CA THR A 205 -4.19 -16.12 10.58
C THR A 205 -5.60 -15.80 10.06
N GLY A 206 -5.71 -15.36 8.81
CA GLY A 206 -7.01 -15.05 8.19
C GLY A 206 -7.62 -13.71 8.60
N LYS A 207 -6.83 -12.74 9.07
CA LYS A 207 -7.25 -11.37 9.44
C LYS A 207 -8.29 -10.76 8.49
N THR A 208 -8.02 -10.76 7.18
CA THR A 208 -8.94 -10.22 6.17
C THR A 208 -10.26 -10.98 6.13
N THR A 209 -10.25 -12.31 6.27
CA THR A 209 -11.46 -13.14 6.34
C THR A 209 -12.29 -12.77 7.58
N THR A 210 -11.64 -12.62 8.74
CA THR A 210 -12.29 -12.18 9.98
C THR A 210 -12.94 -10.81 9.82
N LEU A 211 -12.22 -9.84 9.25
CA LEU A 211 -12.75 -8.49 9.03
C LEU A 211 -13.96 -8.48 8.11
N VAL A 212 -13.90 -9.22 7.01
CA VAL A 212 -15.00 -9.32 6.03
C VAL A 212 -16.27 -9.85 6.71
N GLN A 213 -16.16 -10.90 7.53
CA GLN A 213 -17.29 -11.43 8.28
C GLN A 213 -17.79 -10.48 9.38
N ALA A 214 -16.88 -9.78 10.07
CA ALA A 214 -17.25 -8.77 11.05
C ALA A 214 -18.02 -7.59 10.42
N ILE A 215 -17.57 -7.10 9.26
CA ILE A 215 -18.24 -6.03 8.50
C ILE A 215 -19.64 -6.48 8.06
N LYS A 216 -19.76 -7.70 7.52
CA LYS A 216 -21.05 -8.28 7.14
C LYS A 216 -22.01 -8.38 8.33
N ALA A 217 -21.51 -8.82 9.49
CA ALA A 217 -22.29 -8.90 10.71
C ALA A 217 -22.71 -7.51 11.24
N LEU A 218 -21.82 -6.53 11.22
CA LEU A 218 -22.13 -5.14 11.61
C LEU A 218 -23.21 -4.52 10.70
N ILE A 219 -23.10 -4.68 9.38
CA ILE A 219 -24.10 -4.17 8.43
C ILE A 219 -25.47 -4.81 8.67
N LYS A 220 -25.48 -6.13 8.95
CA LYS A 220 -26.72 -6.85 9.25
C LYS A 220 -27.37 -6.39 10.55
N LYS A 221 -26.58 -6.00 11.55
CA LYS A 221 -27.05 -5.57 12.87
C LYS A 221 -27.50 -4.10 12.87
N ASP A 222 -26.62 -3.21 12.42
CA ASP A 222 -26.79 -1.77 12.59
C ASP A 222 -27.51 -1.11 11.40
N HIS A 223 -27.57 -1.80 10.25
CA HIS A 223 -28.08 -1.27 8.97
C HIS A 223 -27.44 0.07 8.56
N GLN A 224 -26.19 0.29 8.99
CA GLN A 224 -25.44 1.51 8.76
C GLN A 224 -24.30 1.29 7.76
N GLN A 225 -24.00 2.34 7.00
CA GLN A 225 -22.87 2.36 6.08
C GLN A 225 -21.55 2.34 6.86
N ILE A 226 -20.60 1.53 6.39
CA ILE A 226 -19.27 1.39 6.99
C ILE A 226 -18.22 1.95 6.03
N LEU A 227 -17.28 2.73 6.58
CA LEU A 227 -16.08 3.15 5.85
C LEU A 227 -14.93 2.18 6.20
N VAL A 228 -14.35 1.56 5.19
CA VAL A 228 -13.21 0.65 5.30
C VAL A 228 -12.00 1.31 4.66
N VAL A 229 -10.91 1.42 5.41
CA VAL A 229 -9.69 2.10 4.97
C VAL A 229 -8.44 1.28 5.22
N ALA A 230 -7.41 1.54 4.42
CA ALA A 230 -6.08 0.97 4.61
C ALA A 230 -4.99 1.96 4.12
N PRO A 231 -3.73 1.83 4.58
CA PRO A 231 -2.65 2.71 4.15
C PRO A 231 -2.23 2.53 2.68
N SER A 232 -2.47 1.35 2.08
CA SER A 232 -2.07 1.05 0.70
C SER A 232 -3.28 0.72 -0.20
N ASN A 233 -3.21 1.11 -1.47
CA ASN A 233 -4.26 0.79 -2.45
C ASN A 233 -4.46 -0.73 -2.58
N THR A 234 -3.38 -1.52 -2.58
CA THR A 234 -3.46 -2.99 -2.68
C THR A 234 -4.27 -3.62 -1.55
N ALA A 235 -4.16 -3.10 -0.33
CA ALA A 235 -4.95 -3.58 0.81
C ALA A 235 -6.44 -3.20 0.68
N VAL A 236 -6.72 -1.96 0.24
CA VAL A 236 -8.10 -1.50 -0.03
C VAL A 236 -8.75 -2.34 -1.13
N ASP A 237 -8.00 -2.62 -2.19
CA ASP A 237 -8.45 -3.38 -3.35
C ASP A 237 -8.84 -4.81 -2.96
N LEU A 238 -7.97 -5.48 -2.19
CA LEU A 238 -8.24 -6.83 -1.67
C LEU A 238 -9.53 -6.88 -0.82
N LEU A 239 -9.70 -5.93 0.10
CA LEU A 239 -10.92 -5.86 0.92
C LEU A 239 -12.15 -5.55 0.08
N SER A 240 -12.03 -4.68 -0.93
CA SER A 240 -13.14 -4.31 -1.81
C SER A 240 -13.68 -5.53 -2.57
N GLU A 241 -12.78 -6.34 -3.14
CA GLU A 241 -13.14 -7.58 -3.82
C GLU A 241 -13.79 -8.57 -2.86
N LYS A 242 -13.17 -8.88 -1.72
CA LYS A 242 -13.70 -9.85 -0.76
C LYS A 242 -15.07 -9.46 -0.18
N LEU A 243 -15.29 -8.17 0.08
CA LEU A 243 -16.59 -7.69 0.55
C LEU A 243 -17.66 -7.79 -0.53
N ALA A 244 -17.30 -7.50 -1.79
CA ALA A 244 -18.22 -7.64 -2.92
C ALA A 244 -18.57 -9.11 -3.20
N ASP A 245 -17.63 -10.03 -2.97
CA ASP A 245 -17.84 -11.47 -3.16
C ASP A 245 -18.77 -12.07 -2.08
N GLU A 246 -18.82 -11.46 -0.90
CA GLU A 246 -19.82 -11.74 0.13
C GLU A 246 -21.21 -11.12 -0.16
N GLY A 247 -21.36 -10.48 -1.33
CA GLY A 247 -22.63 -9.90 -1.80
C GLY A 247 -22.93 -8.50 -1.28
N LEU A 248 -21.95 -7.81 -0.66
CA LEU A 248 -22.16 -6.44 -0.18
C LEU A 248 -22.06 -5.42 -1.32
N ASN A 249 -22.87 -4.37 -1.27
CA ASN A 249 -22.75 -3.26 -2.21
C ASN A 249 -21.57 -2.35 -1.83
N VAL A 250 -20.41 -2.62 -2.43
CA VAL A 250 -19.15 -1.90 -2.17
C VAL A 250 -18.91 -0.78 -3.17
N LEU A 251 -18.53 0.41 -2.70
CA LEU A 251 -18.05 1.50 -3.55
C LEU A 251 -16.58 1.82 -3.25
N ARG A 252 -15.70 1.60 -4.23
CA ARG A 252 -14.27 1.90 -4.14
C ARG A 252 -14.00 3.35 -4.56
N VAL A 253 -13.52 4.16 -3.62
CA VAL A 253 -13.18 5.58 -3.81
C VAL A 253 -11.68 5.73 -4.07
N GLY A 254 -11.33 6.43 -5.14
CA GLY A 254 -9.96 6.54 -5.64
C GLY A 254 -9.64 5.44 -6.65
N ASN A 255 -8.45 5.51 -7.26
CA ASN A 255 -8.08 4.57 -8.30
C ASN A 255 -7.48 3.27 -7.73
N PRO A 256 -7.96 2.10 -8.19
CA PRO A 256 -7.33 0.82 -7.92
C PRO A 256 -5.83 0.79 -8.27
N ALA A 257 -5.03 0.08 -7.47
CA ALA A 257 -3.68 -0.30 -7.86
C ALA A 257 -3.69 -1.49 -8.82
N ARG A 258 -4.68 -2.38 -8.68
CA ARG A 258 -4.86 -3.54 -9.57
C ARG A 258 -5.88 -3.26 -10.66
N VAL A 259 -5.59 -3.72 -11.87
CA VAL A 259 -6.47 -3.60 -13.03
C VAL A 259 -7.21 -4.93 -13.21
N SER A 260 -8.08 -5.29 -12.26
CA SER A 260 -9.03 -6.40 -12.43
C SER A 260 -10.37 -5.85 -12.88
N GLU A 261 -11.06 -6.56 -13.78
CA GLU A 261 -12.40 -6.16 -14.24
C GLU A 261 -13.39 -6.05 -13.08
N ARG A 262 -13.30 -7.00 -12.14
CA ARG A 262 -14.08 -7.02 -10.91
C ARG A 262 -13.87 -5.75 -10.10
N LEU A 263 -12.64 -5.37 -9.81
CA LEU A 263 -12.33 -4.19 -9.01
C LEU A 263 -12.70 -2.89 -9.73
N MET A 264 -12.47 -2.83 -11.05
CA MET A 264 -12.93 -1.72 -11.87
C MET A 264 -14.45 -1.57 -11.83
N SER A 265 -15.23 -2.65 -11.71
CA SER A 265 -16.70 -2.57 -11.54
C SER A 265 -17.15 -1.97 -10.19
N LEU A 266 -16.25 -1.94 -9.20
CA LEU A 266 -16.53 -1.39 -7.87
C LEU A 266 -16.21 0.11 -7.77
N THR A 267 -15.47 0.68 -8.73
CA THR A 267 -15.07 2.09 -8.68
C THR A 267 -16.26 3.01 -8.90
N LEU A 268 -16.16 4.23 -8.35
CA LEU A 268 -17.18 5.26 -8.57
C LEU A 268 -17.40 5.53 -10.06
N ASP A 269 -16.33 5.71 -10.83
CA ASP A 269 -16.43 6.06 -12.25
C ASP A 269 -17.19 5.01 -13.07
N ASN A 270 -16.94 3.72 -12.79
CA ASN A 270 -17.63 2.65 -13.51
C ASN A 270 -19.09 2.51 -13.06
N LYS A 271 -19.37 2.65 -11.76
CA LYS A 271 -20.74 2.67 -11.25
C LYS A 271 -21.54 3.86 -11.79
N MET A 272 -20.91 5.02 -11.96
CA MET A 272 -21.50 6.17 -12.62
C MET A 272 -21.80 5.87 -14.09
N ALA A 273 -20.90 5.18 -14.80
CA ALA A 273 -21.10 4.82 -16.21
C ALA A 273 -22.36 3.95 -16.42
N GLY A 274 -22.70 3.10 -15.44
CA GLY A 274 -23.91 2.27 -15.44
C GLY A 274 -25.18 2.94 -14.88
N HIS A 275 -25.11 4.17 -14.38
CA HIS A 275 -26.25 4.84 -13.75
C HIS A 275 -27.29 5.30 -14.79
N HIS A 276 -28.59 5.24 -14.44
CA HIS A 276 -29.68 5.57 -15.36
C HIS A 276 -29.61 7.01 -15.91
N SER A 277 -29.23 7.98 -15.06
CA SER A 277 -29.04 9.40 -15.45
C SER A 277 -27.74 9.68 -16.21
N MET A 278 -26.89 8.69 -16.47
CA MET A 278 -25.61 8.92 -17.16
C MET A 278 -25.80 9.30 -18.63
N LYS A 279 -26.88 8.81 -19.27
CA LYS A 279 -27.22 9.18 -20.65
C LYS A 279 -27.55 10.68 -20.75
N GLU A 280 -28.42 11.15 -19.87
CA GLU A 280 -28.80 12.57 -19.75
C GLU A 280 -27.57 13.45 -19.50
N LEU A 281 -26.68 13.04 -18.60
CA LEU A 281 -25.44 13.76 -18.32
C LEU A 281 -24.54 13.88 -19.57
N LYS A 282 -24.42 12.82 -20.37
CA LYS A 282 -23.65 12.84 -21.63
C LYS A 282 -24.29 13.79 -22.65
N ASP A 283 -25.61 13.79 -22.76
CA ASP A 283 -26.35 14.66 -23.68
C ASP A 283 -26.17 16.14 -23.29
N LEU A 284 -26.30 16.47 -22.00
CA LEU A 284 -26.05 17.82 -21.47
C LEU A 284 -24.60 18.26 -21.71
N LYS A 285 -23.61 17.40 -21.45
CA LYS A 285 -22.18 17.70 -21.73
C LYS A 285 -21.93 18.00 -23.20
N LYS A 286 -22.58 17.25 -24.11
CA LYS A 286 -22.48 17.48 -25.55
C LYS A 286 -23.08 18.84 -25.94
N GLN A 287 -24.28 19.14 -25.47
CA GLN A 287 -24.94 20.43 -25.71
C GLN A 287 -24.10 21.61 -25.21
N GLY A 288 -23.62 21.57 -23.96
CA GLY A 288 -22.78 22.64 -23.40
C GLY A 288 -21.50 22.88 -24.20
N SER A 289 -20.87 21.79 -24.69
CA SER A 289 -19.69 21.85 -25.55
C SER A 289 -19.99 22.47 -26.92
N GLU A 290 -21.17 22.23 -27.50
CA GLU A 290 -21.61 22.83 -28.77
C GLU A 290 -21.84 24.34 -28.64
N TYR A 291 -22.54 24.79 -27.59
CA TYR A 291 -22.72 26.22 -27.30
C TYR A 291 -21.39 26.94 -27.11
N LYS A 292 -20.45 26.31 -26.39
CA LYS A 292 -19.09 26.86 -26.22
C LYS A 292 -18.35 26.96 -27.56
N LYS A 293 -18.38 25.91 -28.40
CA LYS A 293 -17.77 25.94 -29.75
C LYS A 293 -18.36 27.05 -30.62
N MET A 294 -19.67 27.28 -30.56
CA MET A 294 -20.32 28.39 -31.27
C MET A 294 -19.80 29.74 -30.77
N ALA A 295 -19.67 29.93 -29.47
CA ALA A 295 -19.15 31.17 -28.88
C ALA A 295 -17.70 31.49 -29.29
N HIS A 296 -16.86 30.47 -29.53
CA HIS A 296 -15.45 30.64 -29.96
C HIS A 296 -15.25 30.85 -31.47
N LYS A 297 -16.25 30.55 -32.33
CA LYS A 297 -16.14 30.79 -33.79
C LYS A 297 -16.11 32.27 -34.18
N TYR A 298 -16.62 33.15 -33.33
CA TYR A 298 -16.66 34.60 -33.58
C TYR A 298 -15.30 35.25 -33.27
N LYS A 299 -14.39 35.31 -34.25
CA LYS A 299 -13.07 35.98 -34.13
C LYS A 299 -13.06 37.43 -34.67
N ARG A 300 -12.65 38.35 -33.78
CA ARG A 300 -11.81 39.56 -33.94
C ARG A 300 -12.24 40.83 -34.71
N ASN A 301 -13.32 40.88 -35.50
CA ASN A 301 -13.87 42.15 -36.01
C ASN A 301 -15.29 42.33 -35.47
N PHE A 302 -15.62 43.45 -34.79
CA PHE A 302 -16.85 43.54 -33.97
C PHE A 302 -17.73 44.76 -34.24
N GLY A 303 -19.04 44.49 -34.40
CA GLY A 303 -20.15 45.37 -33.99
C GLY A 303 -20.77 44.97 -32.63
N LYS A 304 -21.63 45.82 -32.05
CA LYS A 304 -22.27 45.60 -30.72
C LYS A 304 -23.16 44.34 -30.64
N ALA A 305 -23.90 44.01 -31.70
CA ALA A 305 -24.85 42.90 -31.70
C ALA A 305 -24.15 41.52 -31.59
N GLU A 306 -22.98 41.37 -32.22
CA GLU A 306 -22.20 40.12 -32.20
C GLU A 306 -21.56 39.87 -30.82
N GLN A 307 -21.22 40.95 -30.10
CA GLN A 307 -20.74 40.86 -28.72
C GLN A 307 -21.84 40.37 -27.76
N GLU A 308 -23.07 40.88 -27.92
CA GLU A 308 -24.21 40.44 -27.13
C GLU A 308 -24.56 38.98 -27.40
N GLN A 309 -24.55 38.56 -28.66
CA GLN A 309 -24.80 37.17 -29.05
C GLN A 309 -23.75 36.21 -28.47
N ARG A 310 -22.47 36.58 -28.52
CA ARG A 310 -21.38 35.81 -27.90
C ARG A 310 -21.58 35.66 -26.39
N LYS A 311 -21.96 36.75 -25.70
CA LYS A 311 -22.23 36.73 -24.26
C LYS A 311 -23.42 35.81 -23.92
N ALA A 312 -24.47 35.84 -24.73
CA ALA A 312 -25.62 34.95 -24.58
C ALA A 312 -25.23 33.46 -24.72
N LEU A 313 -24.43 33.12 -25.73
CA LEU A 313 -23.95 31.74 -25.95
C LEU A 313 -23.09 31.23 -24.78
N PHE A 314 -22.21 32.07 -24.22
CA PHE A 314 -21.44 31.72 -23.02
C PHE A 314 -22.33 31.55 -21.79
N ASN A 315 -23.34 32.40 -21.61
CA ASN A 315 -24.29 32.26 -20.51
C ASN A 315 -25.07 30.95 -20.58
N GLU A 316 -25.50 30.53 -21.78
CA GLU A 316 -26.18 29.24 -21.94
C GLU A 316 -25.24 28.06 -21.74
N ALA A 317 -24.01 28.10 -22.28
CA ALA A 317 -23.00 27.09 -21.99
C ALA A 317 -22.75 26.97 -20.48
N TYR A 318 -22.67 28.10 -19.75
CA TYR A 318 -22.48 28.11 -18.31
C TYR A 318 -23.66 27.48 -17.54
N LYS A 319 -24.90 27.80 -17.91
CA LYS A 319 -26.10 27.19 -17.30
C LYS A 319 -26.13 25.67 -17.50
N ILE A 320 -25.87 25.20 -18.72
CA ILE A 320 -25.81 23.77 -19.03
C ILE A 320 -24.69 23.09 -18.22
N MET A 321 -23.51 23.70 -18.13
CA MET A 321 -22.42 23.13 -17.32
C MET A 321 -22.73 23.08 -15.82
N LYS A 322 -23.52 24.04 -15.31
CA LYS A 322 -24.03 23.99 -13.93
C LYS A 322 -25.00 22.82 -13.74
N GLU A 323 -25.89 22.58 -14.70
CA GLU A 323 -26.82 21.45 -14.69
C GLU A 323 -26.11 20.09 -14.80
N VAL A 324 -25.07 20.00 -15.63
CA VAL A 324 -24.14 18.85 -15.67
C VAL A 324 -23.56 18.61 -14.28
N GLY A 325 -23.07 19.66 -13.62
CA GLY A 325 -22.52 19.56 -12.27
C GLY A 325 -23.54 19.03 -11.25
N ASN A 326 -24.78 19.52 -11.29
CA ASN A 326 -25.86 19.06 -10.41
C ASN A 326 -26.23 17.60 -10.68
N THR A 327 -26.36 17.21 -11.95
CA THR A 327 -26.70 15.83 -12.36
C THR A 327 -25.60 14.87 -11.94
N GLU A 328 -24.34 15.25 -12.14
CA GLU A 328 -23.18 14.47 -11.69
C GLU A 328 -23.17 14.28 -10.17
N GLN A 329 -23.48 15.33 -9.42
CA GLN A 329 -23.59 15.27 -7.96
C GLN A 329 -24.74 14.35 -7.52
N TYR A 330 -25.89 14.44 -8.18
CA TYR A 330 -27.03 13.55 -7.94
C TYR A 330 -26.66 12.07 -8.13
N ILE A 331 -25.98 11.74 -9.22
CA ILE A 331 -25.51 10.36 -9.49
C ILE A 331 -24.58 9.89 -8.36
N ILE A 332 -23.61 10.73 -7.97
CA ILE A 332 -22.66 10.40 -6.90
C ILE A 332 -23.40 10.15 -5.58
N ASP A 333 -24.35 11.01 -5.22
CA ASP A 333 -25.10 10.91 -3.98
C ASP A 333 -26.02 9.69 -3.94
N ASP A 334 -26.67 9.35 -5.06
CA ASP A 334 -27.47 8.13 -5.19
C ASP A 334 -26.62 6.85 -5.02
N LEU A 335 -25.48 6.77 -5.70
CA LEU A 335 -24.56 5.64 -5.59
C LEU A 335 -24.01 5.51 -4.17
N LEU A 336 -23.63 6.62 -3.54
CA LEU A 336 -23.15 6.64 -2.17
C LEU A 336 -24.23 6.28 -1.16
N ALA A 337 -25.49 6.67 -1.38
CA ALA A 337 -26.60 6.32 -0.50
C ALA A 337 -26.93 4.82 -0.57
N LYS A 338 -26.79 4.20 -1.74
CA LYS A 338 -27.04 2.76 -1.94
C LYS A 338 -25.89 1.87 -1.46
N ALA A 339 -24.67 2.41 -1.35
CA ALA A 339 -23.51 1.64 -0.91
C ALA A 339 -23.64 1.21 0.56
N GLN A 340 -23.37 -0.05 0.86
CA GLN A 340 -23.28 -0.55 2.24
C GLN A 340 -21.88 -0.34 2.80
N VAL A 341 -20.86 -0.44 1.93
CA VAL A 341 -19.47 -0.22 2.29
C VAL A 341 -18.83 0.76 1.33
N ILE A 342 -18.11 1.74 1.87
CA ILE A 342 -17.21 2.60 1.12
C ILE A 342 -15.79 2.18 1.45
N THR A 343 -14.97 1.93 0.44
CA THR A 343 -13.56 1.57 0.60
C THR A 343 -12.65 2.69 0.07
N ALA A 344 -11.63 3.09 0.84
CA ALA A 344 -10.70 4.15 0.45
C ALA A 344 -9.32 3.97 1.09
N THR A 345 -8.30 4.67 0.62
CA THR A 345 -7.07 4.81 1.41
C THR A 345 -7.28 5.78 2.58
N LEU A 346 -6.36 5.83 3.55
CA LEU A 346 -6.45 6.75 4.69
C LEU A 346 -6.65 8.21 4.24
N VAL A 347 -5.81 8.70 3.31
CA VAL A 347 -5.94 10.03 2.71
C VAL A 347 -7.14 10.09 1.76
N GLY A 348 -7.41 9.02 1.01
CA GLY A 348 -8.56 8.90 0.11
C GLY A 348 -9.92 9.02 0.82
N ALA A 349 -9.98 8.78 2.13
CA ALA A 349 -11.16 9.02 2.93
C ALA A 349 -11.58 10.51 2.97
N ASN A 350 -10.68 11.43 2.58
CA ASN A 350 -11.00 12.85 2.39
C ASN A 350 -11.21 13.28 0.93
N HIS A 351 -11.37 12.32 0.02
CA HIS A 351 -11.77 12.61 -1.35
C HIS A 351 -13.10 13.39 -1.39
N TYR A 352 -13.24 14.33 -2.32
CA TYR A 352 -14.35 15.30 -2.35
C TYR A 352 -15.75 14.66 -2.34
N THR A 353 -15.87 13.43 -2.84
CA THR A 353 -17.13 12.66 -2.87
C THR A 353 -17.57 12.16 -1.51
N VAL A 354 -16.63 11.93 -0.59
CA VAL A 354 -16.89 11.34 0.74
C VAL A 354 -16.40 12.21 1.89
N ARG A 355 -15.77 13.36 1.61
CA ARG A 355 -15.13 14.20 2.62
C ARG A 355 -16.07 14.67 3.73
N GLY A 356 -17.31 15.01 3.38
CA GLY A 356 -18.32 15.54 4.31
C GLY A 356 -19.23 14.49 4.95
N ARG A 357 -18.92 13.20 4.80
CA ARG A 357 -19.71 12.11 5.37
C ARG A 357 -19.19 11.70 6.74
N GLU A 358 -20.12 11.33 7.61
CA GLU A 358 -19.85 10.67 8.89
C GLU A 358 -20.31 9.22 8.82
N TYR A 359 -19.61 8.39 9.58
CA TYR A 359 -19.83 6.95 9.67
C TYR A 359 -19.98 6.57 11.12
N HIS A 360 -20.85 5.60 11.40
CA HIS A 360 -20.89 5.03 12.73
C HIS A 360 -19.60 4.27 13.01
N THR A 361 -19.21 3.37 12.08
CA THR A 361 -18.01 2.55 12.20
C THR A 361 -17.03 2.82 11.07
N VAL A 362 -15.76 3.01 11.43
CA VAL A 362 -14.62 2.97 10.51
C VAL A 362 -13.78 1.74 10.81
N VAL A 363 -13.47 0.96 9.78
CA VAL A 363 -12.55 -0.18 9.86
C VAL A 363 -11.23 0.20 9.22
N VAL A 364 -10.11 0.03 9.93
CA VAL A 364 -8.77 0.32 9.44
C VAL A 364 -7.99 -0.99 9.36
N ASP A 365 -7.76 -1.51 8.15
CA ASP A 365 -6.89 -2.67 7.92
C ASP A 365 -5.44 -2.24 7.68
N GLU A 366 -4.51 -3.16 7.91
CA GLU A 366 -3.06 -2.91 7.93
C GLU A 366 -2.66 -1.70 8.78
N ALA A 367 -3.36 -1.50 9.91
CA ALA A 367 -3.15 -0.35 10.80
C ALA A 367 -1.73 -0.30 11.42
N GLY A 368 -1.03 -1.44 11.47
CA GLY A 368 0.39 -1.52 11.89
C GLY A 368 1.37 -0.86 10.91
N GLN A 369 0.94 -0.57 9.68
CA GLN A 369 1.73 0.12 8.65
C GLN A 369 1.30 1.57 8.45
N ALA A 370 0.34 2.06 9.23
CA ALA A 370 -0.22 3.38 9.05
C ALA A 370 0.47 4.41 9.94
N LEU A 371 0.89 5.53 9.33
CA LEU A 371 1.29 6.72 10.08
C LEU A 371 0.09 7.21 10.91
N GLU A 372 0.30 7.41 12.20
CA GLU A 372 -0.75 7.90 13.10
C GLU A 372 -1.43 9.19 12.61
N PRO A 373 -0.72 10.20 12.08
CA PRO A 373 -1.37 11.37 11.49
C PRO A 373 -2.35 11.05 10.36
N ALA A 374 -2.03 10.05 9.52
CA ALA A 374 -2.91 9.63 8.44
C ALA A 374 -4.14 8.88 8.96
N CYS A 375 -4.00 8.10 10.04
CA CYS A 375 -5.14 7.43 10.69
C CYS A 375 -6.19 8.43 11.18
N TRP A 376 -5.80 9.61 11.68
CA TRP A 376 -6.77 10.58 12.18
C TRP A 376 -7.74 11.11 11.10
N ILE A 377 -7.35 11.09 9.82
CA ILE A 377 -8.19 11.57 8.70
C ILE A 377 -9.55 10.85 8.66
N PRO A 378 -9.63 9.51 8.55
CA PRO A 378 -10.90 8.79 8.60
C PRO A 378 -11.50 8.67 10.01
N LEU A 379 -10.68 8.63 11.07
CA LEU A 379 -11.19 8.42 12.44
C LEU A 379 -12.02 9.60 12.97
N LEU A 380 -11.75 10.81 12.49
CA LEU A 380 -12.58 11.98 12.78
C LEU A 380 -13.95 11.93 12.08
N LYS A 381 -14.23 10.90 11.30
CA LYS A 381 -15.55 10.68 10.70
C LYS A 381 -16.31 9.56 11.40
N ALA A 382 -15.76 9.00 12.49
CA ALA A 382 -16.23 7.78 13.12
C ALA A 382 -16.77 8.03 14.54
N LYS A 383 -17.76 7.23 14.96
CA LYS A 383 -18.10 7.06 16.38
C LYS A 383 -17.38 5.86 17.00
N LYS A 384 -17.13 4.84 16.18
CA LYS A 384 -16.47 3.58 16.51
C LYS A 384 -15.37 3.26 15.51
N VAL A 385 -14.25 2.73 15.98
CA VAL A 385 -13.16 2.22 15.16
C VAL A 385 -12.91 0.74 15.41
N VAL A 386 -12.66 0.01 14.32
CA VAL A 386 -12.09 -1.33 14.34
C VAL A 386 -10.70 -1.25 13.73
N PHE A 387 -9.66 -1.47 14.52
CA PHE A 387 -8.31 -1.67 13.96
C PHE A 387 -8.07 -3.13 13.66
N ALA A 388 -7.47 -3.40 12.52
CA ALA A 388 -6.88 -4.68 12.20
C ALA A 388 -5.48 -4.49 11.66
N GLY A 389 -4.57 -5.34 12.12
CA GLY A 389 -3.18 -5.27 11.70
C GLY A 389 -2.29 -6.12 12.57
N ASP A 390 -0.99 -5.97 12.35
CA ASP A 390 0.03 -6.62 13.16
C ASP A 390 1.14 -5.61 13.43
N HIS A 391 1.28 -5.21 14.69
CA HIS A 391 2.29 -4.25 15.14
C HIS A 391 3.66 -4.92 15.36
N CYS A 392 3.75 -6.25 15.24
CA CYS A 392 5.01 -7.01 15.24
C CYS A 392 5.60 -7.18 13.82
N GLN A 393 4.92 -6.70 12.77
CA GLN A 393 5.42 -6.62 11.39
C GLN A 393 5.89 -5.19 11.06
N LEU A 394 6.19 -4.89 9.79
CA LEU A 394 6.76 -3.60 9.38
C LEU A 394 5.93 -2.40 9.85
N SER A 395 6.63 -1.44 10.46
CA SER A 395 6.13 -0.10 10.76
C SER A 395 5.99 0.73 9.48
N PRO A 396 5.25 1.87 9.52
CA PRO A 396 5.25 2.82 8.42
C PRO A 396 6.67 3.29 8.07
N THR A 397 6.93 3.50 6.78
CA THR A 397 8.18 4.11 6.32
C THR A 397 8.22 5.58 6.73
N VAL A 398 9.22 5.95 7.54
CA VAL A 398 9.50 7.33 7.95
C VAL A 398 10.87 7.71 7.40
N LYS A 399 10.95 8.77 6.60
CA LYS A 399 12.17 9.22 5.90
C LYS A 399 13.12 9.93 6.86
N SER A 400 12.59 10.72 7.79
CA SER A 400 13.37 11.38 8.83
C SER A 400 13.71 10.41 9.96
N THR A 401 14.99 10.06 10.06
CA THR A 401 15.52 9.28 11.18
C THR A 401 15.27 9.96 12.53
N ALA A 402 15.30 11.30 12.57
CA ALA A 402 14.98 12.08 13.75
C ALA A 402 13.49 11.96 14.12
N ALA A 403 12.56 12.11 13.16
CA ALA A 403 11.13 11.97 13.44
C ALA A 403 10.78 10.54 13.87
N ALA A 404 11.38 9.53 13.22
CA ALA A 404 11.21 8.12 13.57
C ALA A 404 11.62 7.84 15.02
N ARG A 405 12.84 8.24 15.41
CA ARG A 405 13.37 8.06 16.79
C ARG A 405 12.51 8.76 17.83
N ASN A 406 11.91 9.91 17.50
CA ASN A 406 11.05 10.66 18.42
C ASN A 406 9.59 10.17 18.45
N GLY A 407 9.28 9.07 17.75
CA GLY A 407 8.05 8.31 17.89
C GLY A 407 7.07 8.38 16.72
N LEU A 408 7.45 8.95 15.56
CA LEU A 408 6.57 8.98 14.38
C LEU A 408 6.35 7.59 13.76
N SER A 409 7.31 6.68 13.95
CA SER A 409 7.20 5.28 13.50
C SER A 409 6.27 4.42 14.36
N ARG A 410 5.92 4.89 15.57
CA ARG A 410 5.00 4.18 16.47
C ARG A 410 3.57 4.45 16.04
N THR A 411 2.87 3.41 15.61
CA THR A 411 1.52 3.53 15.04
C THR A 411 0.44 3.74 16.11
N LEU A 412 -0.71 4.23 15.67
CA LEU A 412 -1.88 4.34 16.54
C LEU A 412 -2.38 2.96 17.00
N LEU A 413 -2.23 1.92 16.17
CA LEU A 413 -2.51 0.53 16.55
C LEU A 413 -1.63 0.12 17.74
N GLU A 414 -0.32 0.30 17.62
CA GLU A 414 0.65 -0.07 18.67
C GLU A 414 0.40 0.68 19.99
N LYS A 415 0.01 1.96 19.91
CA LYS A 415 -0.41 2.72 21.10
C LYS A 415 -1.71 2.18 21.69
N SER A 416 -2.70 1.90 20.85
CA SER A 416 -4.03 1.44 21.30
C SER A 416 -3.97 0.04 21.92
N VAL A 417 -3.14 -0.86 21.39
CA VAL A 417 -2.87 -2.19 21.98
C VAL A 417 -2.30 -2.05 23.40
N ALA A 418 -1.33 -1.14 23.58
CA ALA A 418 -0.72 -0.92 24.88
C ALA A 418 -1.67 -0.24 25.89
N LEU A 419 -2.52 0.67 25.42
CA LEU A 419 -3.45 1.42 26.27
C LEU A 419 -4.69 0.61 26.66
N HIS A 420 -5.20 -0.23 25.74
CA HIS A 420 -6.48 -0.92 25.86
C HIS A 420 -6.36 -2.41 25.52
N PRO A 421 -5.61 -3.21 26.29
CA PRO A 421 -5.48 -4.65 26.05
C PRO A 421 -6.82 -5.37 26.08
N GLU A 422 -7.83 -4.85 26.80
CA GLU A 422 -9.18 -5.39 26.84
C GLU A 422 -9.92 -5.33 25.49
N ALA A 423 -9.49 -4.46 24.56
CA ALA A 423 -10.07 -4.34 23.24
C ALA A 423 -9.41 -5.25 22.19
N VAL A 424 -8.31 -5.93 22.55
CA VAL A 424 -7.49 -6.73 21.64
C VAL A 424 -7.94 -8.17 21.62
N VAL A 425 -8.12 -8.72 20.41
CA VAL A 425 -8.23 -10.16 20.17
C VAL A 425 -7.09 -10.58 19.24
N LEU A 426 -6.25 -11.49 19.72
CA LEU A 426 -5.18 -12.12 18.94
C LEU A 426 -5.74 -13.30 18.16
N LEU A 427 -5.50 -13.35 16.86
CA LEU A 427 -5.76 -14.54 16.07
C LEU A 427 -4.59 -15.52 16.23
N GLU A 428 -4.83 -16.68 16.82
CA GLU A 428 -3.77 -17.63 17.19
C GLU A 428 -3.46 -18.66 16.11
N GLU A 429 -4.47 -19.10 15.35
CA GLU A 429 -4.29 -20.20 14.39
C GLU A 429 -3.93 -19.67 13.00
N GLN A 430 -2.81 -20.16 12.45
CA GLN A 430 -2.28 -19.78 11.14
C GLN A 430 -2.40 -20.91 10.11
N TYR A 431 -2.62 -20.51 8.86
CA TYR A 431 -2.85 -21.39 7.71
C TYR A 431 -1.77 -21.24 6.63
N ARG A 432 -0.63 -20.59 6.92
CA ARG A 432 0.44 -20.26 5.96
C ARG A 432 1.75 -21.02 6.11
N MET A 433 2.23 -21.32 7.31
CA MET A 433 3.56 -21.88 7.52
C MET A 433 3.49 -23.32 8.00
N ASN A 434 4.54 -24.10 7.70
CA ASN A 434 4.90 -25.28 8.48
C ASN A 434 5.19 -24.87 9.94
N GLU A 435 4.95 -25.77 10.90
CA GLU A 435 5.16 -25.52 12.33
C GLU A 435 6.59 -25.09 12.68
N LYS A 436 7.62 -25.73 12.07
CA LYS A 436 9.03 -25.38 12.29
C LYS A 436 9.39 -23.99 11.76
N ILE A 437 8.77 -23.56 10.65
CA ILE A 437 8.95 -22.20 10.10
C ILE A 437 8.28 -21.17 11.03
N MET A 438 7.09 -21.50 11.53
CA MET A 438 6.31 -20.62 12.42
C MET A 438 6.97 -20.45 13.79
N GLY A 439 7.55 -21.51 14.35
CA GLY A 439 7.91 -21.60 15.77
C GLY A 439 8.78 -20.46 16.28
N TYR A 440 9.85 -20.10 15.56
CA TYR A 440 10.72 -19.00 16.00
C TYR A 440 10.00 -17.64 16.02
N SER A 441 9.20 -17.36 14.98
CA SER A 441 8.39 -16.14 14.92
C SER A 441 7.35 -16.10 16.04
N SER A 442 6.70 -17.23 16.33
CA SER A 442 5.75 -17.38 17.44
C SER A 442 6.39 -17.05 18.79
N ARG A 443 7.56 -17.64 19.07
CA ARG A 443 8.31 -17.48 20.32
C ARG A 443 8.69 -16.02 20.56
N VAL A 444 9.29 -15.36 19.57
CA VAL A 444 9.86 -14.02 19.72
C VAL A 444 8.80 -12.93 19.69
N PHE A 445 7.81 -13.02 18.80
CA PHE A 445 6.90 -11.90 18.50
C PHE A 445 5.49 -12.06 19.06
N TYR A 446 5.11 -13.29 19.44
CA TYR A 446 3.73 -13.63 19.78
C TYR A 446 3.61 -14.51 21.03
N GLU A 447 4.65 -14.56 21.86
CA GLU A 447 4.65 -15.27 23.15
C GLU A 447 4.22 -16.75 23.04
N ASP A 448 4.66 -17.42 21.97
CA ASP A 448 4.30 -18.82 21.65
C ASP A 448 2.79 -19.09 21.49
N LYS A 449 1.99 -18.04 21.27
CA LYS A 449 0.53 -18.18 21.10
C LYS A 449 0.12 -18.66 19.72
N LEU A 450 0.99 -18.59 18.70
CA LEU A 450 0.64 -19.04 17.35
C LEU A 450 0.62 -20.57 17.25
N LYS A 451 -0.39 -21.07 16.55
CA LYS A 451 -0.61 -22.51 16.31
C LYS A 451 -0.76 -22.75 14.82
N ALA A 452 -0.04 -23.73 14.29
CA ALA A 452 -0.20 -24.15 12.90
C ALA A 452 -1.45 -25.01 12.76
N HIS A 453 -2.35 -24.63 11.85
CA HIS A 453 -3.52 -25.46 11.56
C HIS A 453 -3.08 -26.86 11.04
N PRO A 454 -3.79 -27.96 11.35
CA PRO A 454 -3.37 -29.30 10.95
C PRO A 454 -3.13 -29.50 9.45
N SER A 455 -3.85 -28.77 8.58
CA SER A 455 -3.64 -28.82 7.13
C SER A 455 -2.27 -28.31 6.67
N VAL A 456 -1.49 -27.72 7.59
CA VAL A 456 -0.26 -27.02 7.26
C VAL A 456 0.91 -27.29 8.17
N ALA A 457 0.65 -27.73 9.41
CA ALA A 457 1.67 -27.94 10.42
C ALA A 457 2.84 -28.79 9.92
N GLN A 458 2.54 -29.85 9.15
CA GLN A 458 3.52 -30.81 8.65
C GLN A 458 3.76 -30.72 7.13
N ARG A 459 3.37 -29.61 6.48
CA ARG A 459 3.57 -29.46 5.03
C ARG A 459 5.07 -29.37 4.69
N VAL A 460 5.49 -30.11 3.67
CA VAL A 460 6.87 -30.12 3.14
C VAL A 460 6.83 -30.16 1.61
N LEU A 461 7.97 -29.96 0.93
CA LEU A 461 8.00 -30.03 -0.54
C LEU A 461 7.93 -31.46 -1.07
N PHE A 462 8.61 -32.41 -0.42
CA PHE A 462 8.61 -33.82 -0.77
C PHE A 462 8.90 -34.66 0.50
N PRO A 463 8.65 -35.98 0.51
CA PRO A 463 8.99 -36.83 1.66
C PRO A 463 10.47 -36.65 2.05
N GLU A 464 10.76 -36.55 3.35
CA GLU A 464 12.11 -36.28 3.92
C GLU A 464 12.68 -34.87 3.72
N ASP A 465 11.94 -33.93 3.10
CA ASP A 465 12.38 -32.53 3.01
C ASP A 465 12.33 -31.82 4.37
N ALA A 466 13.38 -31.06 4.69
CA ALA A 466 13.40 -30.19 5.86
C ALA A 466 12.75 -28.83 5.56
N PRO A 467 11.70 -28.40 6.31
CA PRO A 467 10.98 -27.16 6.03
C PRO A 467 11.76 -25.89 6.42
N LEU A 468 12.83 -26.02 7.20
CA LEU A 468 13.71 -24.93 7.62
C LEU A 468 15.16 -25.33 7.37
N ALA A 469 15.96 -24.40 6.84
CA ALA A 469 17.40 -24.51 6.75
C ALA A 469 18.05 -23.15 7.06
N PHE A 470 19.03 -23.12 7.95
CA PHE A 470 19.98 -22.02 8.10
C PHE A 470 21.33 -22.51 7.57
N ILE A 471 21.79 -21.89 6.49
CA ILE A 471 23.08 -22.21 5.87
C ILE A 471 24.10 -21.17 6.31
N ASP A 472 25.03 -21.62 7.14
CA ASP A 472 26.06 -20.77 7.72
C ASP A 472 27.24 -20.59 6.77
N THR A 473 27.55 -19.33 6.46
CA THR A 473 28.68 -18.94 5.60
C THR A 473 29.91 -18.54 6.39
N ALA A 474 29.88 -18.64 7.73
CA ALA A 474 31.02 -18.33 8.58
C ALA A 474 32.26 -19.14 8.16
N GLY A 475 33.39 -18.45 8.03
CA GLY A 475 34.67 -19.07 7.63
C GLY A 475 34.78 -19.47 6.16
N CYS A 476 33.77 -19.19 5.31
CA CYS A 476 33.81 -19.50 3.87
C CYS A 476 34.48 -18.40 3.01
N GLY A 477 34.87 -17.27 3.62
CA GLY A 477 35.42 -16.11 2.91
C GLY A 477 34.39 -15.33 2.07
N PHE A 478 33.11 -15.39 2.45
CA PHE A 478 32.04 -14.67 1.76
C PHE A 478 31.96 -13.24 2.30
N ASP A 479 32.85 -12.38 1.80
CA ASP A 479 33.01 -11.03 2.33
C ASP A 479 31.99 -10.04 1.73
N GLU A 480 31.41 -9.19 2.58
CA GLU A 480 30.52 -8.14 2.11
C GLU A 480 31.28 -7.03 1.35
N LYS A 481 30.63 -6.44 0.35
CA LYS A 481 31.11 -5.27 -0.40
C LYS A 481 30.13 -4.12 -0.22
N ASN A 482 30.67 -2.91 -0.01
CA ASN A 482 29.86 -1.70 0.13
C ASN A 482 29.78 -0.97 -1.22
N GLU A 483 28.56 -0.78 -1.72
CA GLU A 483 28.27 -0.06 -2.96
C GLU A 483 27.40 1.16 -2.65
N GLY A 484 28.05 2.31 -2.50
CA GLY A 484 27.39 3.56 -2.14
C GLY A 484 26.78 3.48 -0.73
N THR A 485 25.45 3.46 -0.65
CA THR A 485 24.68 3.39 0.62
C THR A 485 24.07 2.01 0.88
N SER A 486 24.40 1.00 0.07
CA SER A 486 23.92 -0.38 0.22
C SER A 486 25.08 -1.37 0.30
N SER A 487 24.75 -2.62 0.61
CA SER A 487 25.72 -3.71 0.72
C SER A 487 25.36 -4.85 -0.23
N THR A 488 26.39 -5.55 -0.70
CA THR A 488 26.29 -6.77 -1.50
C THR A 488 27.20 -7.83 -0.90
N ASN A 489 26.92 -9.09 -1.20
CA ASN A 489 27.80 -10.22 -0.89
C ASN A 489 27.76 -11.14 -2.12
N PRO A 490 28.70 -10.97 -3.06
CA PRO A 490 28.68 -11.70 -4.31
C PRO A 490 28.82 -13.21 -4.16
N GLU A 491 29.67 -13.64 -3.24
CA GLU A 491 29.95 -15.04 -2.96
C GLU A 491 28.71 -15.72 -2.35
N GLU A 492 28.02 -15.07 -1.41
CA GLU A 492 26.71 -15.51 -0.89
C GLU A 492 25.65 -15.59 -1.99
N ALA A 493 25.63 -14.62 -2.92
CA ALA A 493 24.67 -14.60 -4.03
C ALA A 493 24.90 -15.77 -5.01
N VAL A 494 26.15 -16.03 -5.39
CA VAL A 494 26.51 -17.17 -6.25
C VAL A 494 26.16 -18.48 -5.56
N PHE A 495 26.50 -18.61 -4.27
CA PHE A 495 26.17 -19.78 -3.47
C PHE A 495 24.65 -20.03 -3.41
N LEU A 496 23.86 -18.98 -3.15
CA LEU A 496 22.40 -19.07 -3.10
C LEU A 496 21.83 -19.65 -4.40
N LEU A 497 22.30 -19.15 -5.55
CA LEU A 497 21.87 -19.63 -6.86
C LEU A 497 22.30 -21.09 -7.08
N LYS A 498 23.52 -21.48 -6.69
CA LYS A 498 23.97 -22.88 -6.73
C LYS A 498 23.07 -23.80 -5.89
N HIS A 499 22.79 -23.44 -4.65
CA HIS A 499 21.93 -24.21 -3.76
C HIS A 499 20.48 -24.27 -4.29
N LEU A 500 19.98 -23.17 -4.87
CA LEU A 500 18.67 -23.15 -5.52
C LEU A 500 18.61 -24.09 -6.73
N THR A 501 19.64 -24.11 -7.58
CA THR A 501 19.73 -25.04 -8.71
C THR A 501 19.69 -26.50 -8.25
N GLN A 502 20.42 -26.84 -7.18
CA GLN A 502 20.37 -28.18 -6.59
C GLN A 502 18.96 -28.52 -6.07
N LEU A 503 18.30 -27.60 -5.36
CA LEU A 503 16.94 -27.80 -4.89
C LEU A 503 15.96 -27.98 -6.06
N VAL A 504 16.05 -27.16 -7.10
CA VAL A 504 15.18 -27.27 -8.29
C VAL A 504 15.39 -28.62 -8.99
N ALA A 505 16.62 -29.10 -9.09
CA ALA A 505 16.92 -30.43 -9.64
C ALA A 505 16.29 -31.55 -8.79
N GLN A 506 16.31 -31.44 -7.46
CA GLN A 506 15.64 -32.38 -6.56
C GLN A 506 14.11 -32.31 -6.67
N LEU A 507 13.54 -31.13 -6.95
CA LEU A 507 12.09 -30.95 -7.11
C LEU A 507 11.56 -31.42 -8.45
N GLY A 508 12.38 -31.42 -9.51
CA GLY A 508 11.99 -31.81 -10.86
C GLY A 508 11.25 -33.15 -10.95
N PRO A 509 11.72 -34.23 -10.29
CA PRO A 509 11.02 -35.51 -10.24
C PRO A 509 9.65 -35.49 -9.54
N HIS A 510 9.41 -34.51 -8.65
CA HIS A 510 8.19 -34.44 -7.83
C HIS A 510 7.13 -33.51 -8.40
N TYR A 511 7.52 -32.54 -9.22
CA TYR A 511 6.63 -31.47 -9.69
C TYR A 511 6.76 -31.25 -11.20
N PRO A 512 5.67 -31.38 -11.98
CA PRO A 512 5.66 -30.88 -13.34
C PRO A 512 5.78 -29.35 -13.34
N LEU A 513 6.31 -28.78 -14.42
CA LEU A 513 6.63 -27.35 -14.51
C LEU A 513 5.41 -26.45 -14.24
N GLU A 514 4.23 -26.84 -14.71
CA GLU A 514 2.99 -26.08 -14.53
C GLU A 514 2.62 -25.95 -13.05
N GLN A 515 2.82 -27.02 -12.28
CA GLN A 515 2.51 -27.11 -10.84
C GLN A 515 3.74 -26.89 -9.96
N PHE A 516 4.84 -26.41 -10.54
CA PHE A 516 6.08 -26.19 -9.82
C PHE A 516 5.89 -25.17 -8.69
N PRO A 517 6.43 -25.44 -7.48
CA PRO A 517 6.32 -24.54 -6.33
C PRO A 517 6.84 -23.14 -6.65
N LEU A 518 6.12 -22.12 -6.20
CA LEU A 518 6.57 -20.74 -6.39
C LEU A 518 7.69 -20.39 -5.40
N ILE A 519 8.73 -19.72 -5.89
CA ILE A 519 9.94 -19.38 -5.13
C ILE A 519 10.06 -17.86 -5.00
N ALA A 520 10.46 -17.40 -3.82
CA ALA A 520 11.00 -16.05 -3.66
C ALA A 520 12.43 -16.06 -3.13
N ILE A 521 13.26 -15.18 -3.68
CA ILE A 521 14.56 -14.82 -3.14
C ILE A 521 14.43 -13.41 -2.57
N ILE A 522 14.72 -13.25 -1.30
CA ILE A 522 14.54 -12.01 -0.56
C ILE A 522 15.87 -11.58 0.06
N SER A 523 16.18 -10.29 -0.03
CA SER A 523 17.31 -9.69 0.70
C SER A 523 16.92 -8.33 1.30
N PRO A 524 17.49 -7.91 2.44
CA PRO A 524 17.28 -6.57 2.97
C PRO A 524 17.87 -5.47 2.09
N TYR A 525 18.86 -5.79 1.25
CA TYR A 525 19.67 -4.82 0.53
C TYR A 525 19.32 -4.76 -0.96
N LYS A 526 19.05 -3.56 -1.48
CA LYS A 526 18.65 -3.37 -2.88
C LYS A 526 19.73 -3.79 -3.87
N GLN A 527 21.00 -3.52 -3.58
CA GLN A 527 22.09 -3.92 -4.47
C GLN A 527 22.25 -5.44 -4.52
N GLN A 528 22.10 -6.13 -3.38
CA GLN A 528 22.08 -7.59 -3.36
C GLN A 528 20.93 -8.16 -4.22
N VAL A 529 19.75 -7.54 -4.16
CA VAL A 529 18.62 -7.92 -5.02
C VAL A 529 18.93 -7.73 -6.51
N TYR A 530 19.63 -6.66 -6.90
CA TYR A 530 20.03 -6.47 -8.30
C TYR A 530 21.04 -7.52 -8.76
N LEU A 531 22.05 -7.80 -7.93
CA LEU A 531 23.02 -8.85 -8.21
C LEU A 531 22.34 -10.22 -8.36
N LEU A 532 21.45 -10.58 -7.43
CA LEU A 532 20.70 -11.83 -7.50
C LEU A 532 19.83 -11.95 -8.76
N LYS A 533 19.23 -10.84 -9.22
CA LYS A 533 18.49 -10.80 -10.49
C LYS A 533 19.39 -11.01 -11.69
N GLU A 534 20.55 -10.38 -11.71
CA GLU A 534 21.53 -10.53 -12.77
C GLU A 534 22.05 -11.97 -12.85
N LEU A 535 22.41 -12.57 -11.71
CA LEU A 535 22.84 -13.96 -11.65
C LEU A 535 21.73 -14.93 -12.08
N LEU A 536 20.49 -14.70 -11.64
CA LEU A 536 19.34 -15.52 -12.04
C LEU A 536 19.09 -15.47 -13.56
N LEU A 537 19.24 -14.31 -14.19
CA LEU A 537 19.10 -14.15 -15.65
C LEU A 537 20.16 -14.95 -16.44
N ASN A 538 21.32 -15.16 -15.84
CA ASN A 538 22.46 -15.82 -16.45
C ASN A 538 22.64 -17.28 -15.98
N ALA A 539 21.64 -17.87 -15.32
CA ALA A 539 21.68 -19.25 -14.82
C ALA A 539 20.90 -20.21 -15.77
N PRO A 540 21.57 -20.97 -16.64
CA PRO A 540 20.91 -21.81 -17.65
C PRO A 540 19.96 -22.85 -17.05
N GLU A 541 20.31 -23.44 -15.91
CA GLU A 541 19.55 -24.49 -15.23
C GLU A 541 18.23 -23.98 -14.63
N LEU A 542 18.16 -22.67 -14.35
CA LEU A 542 16.98 -22.01 -13.77
C LEU A 542 16.11 -21.32 -14.82
N GLN A 543 16.56 -21.24 -16.07
CA GLN A 543 15.87 -20.50 -17.13
C GLN A 543 14.43 -21.00 -17.36
N ALA A 544 14.21 -22.32 -17.31
CA ALA A 544 12.89 -22.92 -17.44
C ALA A 544 11.92 -22.54 -16.29
N TYR A 545 12.46 -22.15 -15.13
CA TYR A 545 11.70 -21.84 -13.91
C TYR A 545 11.62 -20.34 -13.62
N GLN A 546 12.14 -19.49 -14.51
CA GLN A 546 12.29 -18.06 -14.26
C GLN A 546 10.97 -17.37 -13.90
N GLU A 547 9.85 -17.78 -14.51
CA GLU A 547 8.51 -17.26 -14.18
C GLU A 547 8.00 -17.68 -12.80
N LYS A 548 8.57 -18.74 -12.22
CA LYS A 548 8.24 -19.25 -10.87
C LYS A 548 9.08 -18.61 -9.77
N ILE A 549 10.16 -17.89 -10.13
CA ILE A 549 11.13 -17.31 -9.19
C ILE A 549 11.00 -15.78 -9.19
N SER A 550 10.70 -15.20 -8.02
CA SER A 550 10.68 -13.74 -7.83
C SER A 550 11.80 -13.28 -6.91
N VAL A 551 12.54 -12.24 -7.29
CA VAL A 551 13.64 -11.65 -6.48
C VAL A 551 13.27 -10.24 -6.02
N ASN A 552 13.19 -10.02 -4.71
CA ASN A 552 12.62 -8.80 -4.14
C ASN A 552 13.33 -8.37 -2.83
N THR A 553 13.15 -7.11 -2.43
CA THR A 553 13.47 -6.71 -1.04
C THR A 553 12.36 -7.14 -0.09
N ILE A 554 12.67 -7.25 1.21
CA ILE A 554 11.68 -7.58 2.26
C ILE A 554 10.45 -6.67 2.17
N ASP A 555 10.66 -5.35 2.12
CA ASP A 555 9.60 -4.34 2.07
C ASP A 555 8.69 -4.52 0.84
N SER A 556 9.28 -4.77 -0.34
CA SER A 556 8.51 -4.95 -1.58
C SER A 556 7.76 -6.28 -1.65
N PHE A 557 8.17 -7.27 -0.84
CA PHE A 557 7.55 -8.59 -0.77
C PHE A 557 6.45 -8.70 0.29
N GLN A 558 6.15 -7.60 0.97
CA GLN A 558 5.13 -7.56 2.01
C GLN A 558 3.75 -7.97 1.48
N GLY A 559 3.00 -8.71 2.28
CA GLY A 559 1.67 -9.22 1.92
C GLY A 559 1.67 -10.38 0.93
N GLN A 560 2.80 -10.69 0.30
CA GLN A 560 2.96 -11.87 -0.55
C GLN A 560 3.32 -13.11 0.28
N GLU A 561 3.25 -14.27 -0.36
CA GLU A 561 3.64 -15.57 0.18
C GLU A 561 4.10 -16.48 -0.97
N ARG A 562 4.96 -17.45 -0.66
CA ARG A 562 5.52 -18.43 -1.62
C ARG A 562 5.67 -19.78 -0.98
N ASP A 563 5.71 -20.82 -1.81
CA ASP A 563 5.97 -22.18 -1.31
C ASP A 563 7.36 -22.29 -0.72
N ILE A 564 8.34 -21.65 -1.38
CA ILE A 564 9.75 -21.65 -1.01
C ILE A 564 10.22 -20.20 -0.88
N VAL A 565 10.92 -19.88 0.22
CA VAL A 565 11.55 -18.58 0.41
C VAL A 565 13.02 -18.77 0.75
N TYR A 566 13.87 -18.09 0.01
CA TYR A 566 15.28 -17.90 0.29
C TYR A 566 15.49 -16.50 0.86
N ILE A 567 16.27 -16.38 1.93
CA ILE A 567 16.68 -15.11 2.52
C ILE A 567 18.21 -15.02 2.46
N SER A 568 18.71 -14.05 1.71
CA SER A 568 20.13 -13.66 1.70
C SER A 568 20.34 -12.51 2.70
N LEU A 569 21.06 -12.79 3.79
CA LEU A 569 21.31 -11.81 4.86
C LEU A 569 22.43 -10.82 4.52
N THR A 570 23.33 -11.16 3.58
CA THR A 570 24.36 -10.29 2.98
C THR A 570 25.49 -9.85 3.93
N ARG A 571 25.21 -9.63 5.21
CA ARG A 571 26.17 -9.07 6.17
C ARG A 571 27.19 -10.10 6.63
N SER A 572 28.46 -9.78 6.43
CA SER A 572 29.61 -10.61 6.75
C SER A 572 30.84 -9.70 6.94
N ASN A 573 31.19 -9.40 8.19
CA ASN A 573 32.26 -8.47 8.55
C ASN A 573 32.81 -8.73 9.97
N ALA A 574 34.09 -8.43 10.19
CA ALA A 574 34.78 -8.68 11.46
C ALA A 574 34.22 -7.85 12.63
N GLU A 575 33.63 -6.69 12.35
CA GLU A 575 33.05 -5.79 13.33
C GLU A 575 31.70 -6.27 13.88
N GLY A 576 31.08 -7.28 13.24
CA GLY A 576 29.75 -7.80 13.60
C GLY A 576 28.63 -6.76 13.44
N VAL A 577 28.78 -5.87 12.46
CA VAL A 577 27.80 -4.82 12.15
C VAL A 577 26.75 -5.37 11.20
N ILE A 578 25.51 -5.42 11.68
CA ILE A 578 24.36 -5.97 10.94
C ILE A 578 23.50 -4.91 10.25
N GLY A 579 23.70 -3.63 10.55
CA GLY A 579 23.01 -2.51 9.87
C GLY A 579 21.48 -2.65 9.85
N PHE A 580 20.91 -2.70 8.64
CA PHE A 580 19.46 -2.80 8.39
C PHE A 580 18.78 -4.04 9.01
N LEU A 581 19.55 -5.08 9.31
CA LEU A 581 19.06 -6.29 9.96
C LEU A 581 18.73 -6.08 11.45
N SER A 582 19.10 -4.94 12.04
CA SER A 582 18.76 -4.62 13.44
C SER A 582 17.25 -4.43 13.67
N ASP A 583 16.48 -4.11 12.63
CA ASP A 583 15.02 -4.10 12.69
C ASP A 583 14.47 -5.52 12.54
N ILE A 584 14.32 -6.20 13.68
CA ILE A 584 13.87 -7.59 13.76
C ILE A 584 12.46 -7.81 13.17
N ARG A 585 11.62 -6.76 13.06
CA ARG A 585 10.28 -6.86 12.44
C ARG A 585 10.40 -7.19 10.94
N ARG A 586 11.48 -6.77 10.28
CA ARG A 586 11.78 -7.15 8.88
C ARG A 586 12.05 -8.63 8.76
N MET A 587 12.82 -9.20 9.68
CA MET A 587 13.08 -10.63 9.68
C MET A 587 11.80 -11.42 9.99
N ASN A 588 10.98 -10.95 10.93
CA ASN A 588 9.64 -11.53 11.16
C ASN A 588 8.84 -11.56 9.86
N VAL A 589 8.79 -10.45 9.12
CA VAL A 589 8.12 -10.41 7.82
C VAL A 589 8.75 -11.38 6.83
N ALA A 590 10.07 -11.41 6.67
CA ALA A 590 10.75 -12.26 5.68
C ALA A 590 10.52 -13.77 5.94
N MET A 591 10.72 -14.22 7.17
CA MET A 591 10.55 -15.63 7.55
C MET A 591 9.10 -16.10 7.33
N THR A 592 8.13 -15.24 7.65
CA THR A 592 6.69 -15.57 7.60
C THR A 592 6.08 -15.49 6.19
N ARG A 593 6.90 -15.41 5.14
CA ARG A 593 6.47 -15.50 3.74
C ARG A 593 6.49 -16.94 3.20
N ALA A 594 7.28 -17.82 3.81
CA ALA A 594 7.42 -19.21 3.39
C ALA A 594 6.20 -20.03 3.78
N LYS A 595 5.76 -20.92 2.88
CA LYS A 595 4.73 -21.90 3.20
C LYS A 595 5.29 -23.25 3.58
N LYS A 596 6.15 -23.80 2.72
CA LYS A 596 6.65 -25.18 2.81
C LYS A 596 8.12 -25.22 3.21
N LYS A 597 8.95 -24.35 2.64
CA LYS A 597 10.40 -24.33 2.90
C LYS A 597 10.94 -22.91 3.06
N LEU A 598 11.69 -22.69 4.13
CA LEU A 598 12.45 -21.46 4.40
C LEU A 598 13.95 -21.80 4.42
N VAL A 599 14.72 -21.14 3.57
CA VAL A 599 16.19 -21.23 3.55
C VAL A 599 16.74 -19.85 3.89
N VAL A 600 17.55 -19.75 4.93
CA VAL A 600 18.22 -18.52 5.34
C VAL A 600 19.72 -18.73 5.18
N ILE A 601 20.39 -17.82 4.48
CA ILE A 601 21.83 -17.88 4.24
C ILE A 601 22.47 -16.64 4.85
N GLY A 602 23.51 -16.83 5.65
CA GLY A 602 24.26 -15.73 6.23
C GLY A 602 25.40 -16.19 7.14
N ASP A 603 26.22 -15.23 7.54
CA ASP A 603 27.42 -15.46 8.35
C ASP A 603 27.09 -15.42 9.85
N SER A 604 27.11 -16.58 10.51
CA SER A 604 26.85 -16.67 11.95
C SER A 604 27.85 -15.88 12.80
N ALA A 605 29.11 -15.74 12.38
CA ALA A 605 30.14 -15.02 13.12
C ALA A 605 29.82 -13.51 13.21
N THR A 606 29.26 -12.95 12.14
CA THR A 606 28.77 -11.57 12.09
C THR A 606 27.43 -11.42 12.81
N LEU A 607 26.48 -12.31 12.53
CA LEU A 607 25.09 -12.18 12.96
C LEU A 607 24.87 -12.43 14.45
N SER A 608 25.63 -13.33 15.07
CA SER A 608 25.44 -13.75 16.47
C SER A 608 25.72 -12.65 17.50
N ARG A 609 26.26 -11.48 17.08
CA ARG A 609 26.34 -10.30 17.96
C ARG A 609 24.98 -9.72 18.33
N SER A 610 23.95 -10.01 17.54
CA SER A 610 22.57 -9.67 17.87
C SER A 610 21.89 -10.87 18.50
N GLN A 611 21.33 -10.67 19.69
CA GLN A 611 20.62 -11.72 20.44
C GLN A 611 19.57 -12.42 19.56
N PHE A 612 18.82 -11.65 18.77
CA PHE A 612 17.79 -12.18 17.89
C PHE A 612 18.32 -13.16 16.82
N TYR A 613 19.51 -12.93 16.25
CA TYR A 613 20.05 -13.87 15.25
C TYR A 613 20.74 -15.05 15.92
N SER A 614 21.42 -14.83 17.05
CA SER A 614 21.99 -15.91 17.87
C SER A 614 20.91 -16.92 18.30
N ASP A 615 19.76 -16.43 18.78
CA ASP A 615 18.64 -17.26 19.19
C ASP A 615 17.99 -17.98 18.00
N PHE A 616 17.98 -17.35 16.81
CA PHE A 616 17.47 -17.99 15.58
C PHE A 616 18.38 -19.13 15.12
N ILE A 617 19.69 -18.94 15.18
CA ILE A 617 20.69 -19.96 14.83
C ILE A 617 20.57 -21.13 15.81
N SER A 618 20.49 -20.85 17.11
CA SER A 618 20.26 -21.87 18.14
C SER A 618 18.95 -22.64 17.90
N TYR A 619 17.88 -21.94 17.54
CA TYR A 619 16.62 -22.57 17.16
C TYR A 619 16.74 -23.46 15.93
N ALA A 620 17.55 -23.08 14.94
CA ALA A 620 17.82 -23.91 13.76
C ALA A 620 18.61 -25.17 14.15
N GLU A 621 19.62 -25.07 15.03
CA GLU A 621 20.36 -26.21 15.56
C GLU A 621 19.45 -27.18 16.33
N GLU A 622 18.61 -26.67 17.24
CA GLU A 622 17.62 -27.47 18.00
C GLU A 622 16.67 -28.27 17.09
N ASN A 623 16.41 -27.76 15.88
CA ASN A 623 15.52 -28.37 14.89
C ASN A 623 16.24 -29.25 13.85
N ASN A 624 17.56 -29.46 13.98
CA ASN A 624 18.43 -30.10 12.98
C ASN A 624 18.32 -29.43 11.60
N ALA A 625 18.23 -28.10 11.59
CA ALA A 625 18.08 -27.25 10.41
C ALA A 625 19.33 -26.39 10.13
N TRP A 626 20.36 -26.45 10.96
CA TRP A 626 21.64 -25.76 10.71
C TRP A 626 22.53 -26.61 9.79
N GLN A 627 23.17 -25.97 8.81
CA GLN A 627 24.10 -26.59 7.86
C GLN A 627 25.27 -25.63 7.58
N SER A 628 26.47 -26.16 7.35
CA SER A 628 27.59 -25.34 6.90
C SER A 628 27.60 -25.20 5.38
N ALA A 629 27.88 -24.01 4.85
CA ALA A 629 28.05 -23.82 3.42
C ALA A 629 29.19 -24.69 2.83
N TRP A 630 30.19 -25.07 3.64
CA TRP A 630 31.26 -26.00 3.25
C TRP A 630 30.75 -27.35 2.75
N GLU A 631 29.65 -27.85 3.31
CA GLU A 631 29.02 -29.13 2.93
C GLU A 631 28.57 -29.13 1.45
N PHE A 632 28.39 -27.96 0.85
CA PHE A 632 27.92 -27.77 -0.52
C PHE A 632 29.02 -27.24 -1.47
N MET A 633 30.21 -26.93 -0.96
CA MET A 633 31.32 -26.43 -1.79
C MET A 633 32.12 -27.55 -2.46
N GLU A 634 32.11 -28.76 -1.89
CA GLU A 634 32.83 -29.94 -2.42
C GLU A 634 32.02 -30.79 -3.43
N THR A 635 30.73 -30.49 -3.58
CA THR A 635 29.81 -31.06 -4.60
C THR A 635 29.53 -30.05 -5.70
#